data_AF-A0A8D2M616-F1
#
_entry.id   AF-A0A8D2M616-F1
#
_cell.length_a   1.000
_cell.length_b   1.000
_cell.length_c   1.000
_cell.angle_alpha   90.00
_cell.angle_beta   90.00
_cell.angle_gamma   90.00
#
_symmetry.space_group_name_H-M   'P 1'
#
loop_
_entity.id
_entity.type
_entity.pdbx_description
1 polymer ?
#
loop_
_entity_poly.entity_id
_entity_poly.type
_entity_poly.pdbx_seq_one_letter_code
_entity_poly.pdbx_strand_id
1 'polypeptide(L)' 'MDSYLMQHFDWATCDNCRDVEDKHKLITRTEAKEEYLLKDCDLDKREPVLRFIVKKNPHNSRWGEMKLYLKLQV' A
#
# COMPACT_ATOMS: atom_id res chain seq x y z
N MET A 1 -18.18 -8.37 8.14
CA MET A 1 -17.08 -9.10 8.80
C MET A 1 -15.83 -8.52 8.16
N ASP A 2 -15.44 -7.32 8.59
CA ASP A 2 -14.61 -6.46 7.77
C ASP A 2 -13.19 -6.54 8.28
N SER A 3 -12.37 -7.35 7.60
CA SER A 3 -10.93 -7.48 7.88
C SER A 3 -10.17 -6.21 7.52
N TYR A 4 -9.01 -6.00 8.12
CA TYR A 4 -8.13 -4.87 7.82
C TYR A 4 -7.84 -4.70 6.32
N LEU A 5 -7.53 -5.82 5.64
CA LEU A 5 -7.16 -5.80 4.23
C LEU A 5 -8.36 -5.48 3.32
N MET A 6 -9.54 -6.00 3.64
CA MET A 6 -10.77 -5.62 2.96
C MET A 6 -11.08 -4.12 3.13
N GLN A 7 -11.00 -3.61 4.36
CA GLN A 7 -11.33 -2.21 4.65
C GLN A 7 -10.39 -1.22 3.93
N HIS A 8 -9.09 -1.51 3.90
CA HIS A 8 -8.10 -0.57 3.40
C HIS A 8 -7.71 -0.79 1.94
N PHE A 9 -7.80 -2.02 1.43
CA PHE A 9 -7.25 -2.40 0.12
C PHE A 9 -8.23 -3.16 -0.76
N ASP A 10 -9.49 -3.36 -0.32
CA ASP A 10 -10.48 -4.23 -0.99
C ASP A 10 -9.96 -5.66 -1.23
N TRP A 11 -9.07 -6.15 -0.35
CA TRP A 11 -8.47 -7.47 -0.48
C TRP A 11 -9.13 -8.48 0.47
N ALA A 12 -9.69 -9.55 -0.10
CA ALA A 12 -10.52 -10.53 0.60
C ALA A 12 -9.72 -11.56 1.43
N THR A 13 -9.07 -11.09 2.48
CA THR A 13 -8.34 -11.93 3.45
C THR A 13 -8.73 -11.56 4.87
N CYS A 14 -9.18 -12.53 5.67
CA CYS A 14 -9.48 -12.29 7.09
C CYS A 14 -8.21 -11.97 7.90
N ASP A 15 -8.35 -11.30 9.05
CA ASP A 15 -7.20 -10.88 9.84
C ASP A 15 -6.35 -12.05 10.36
N ASN A 16 -6.96 -13.22 10.59
CA ASN A 16 -6.24 -14.43 10.97
C ASN A 16 -5.33 -14.98 9.85
N CYS A 17 -5.67 -14.73 8.59
CA CYS A 17 -4.89 -15.15 7.43
C CYS A 17 -3.93 -14.05 6.93
N ARG A 18 -3.90 -12.89 7.61
CA ARG A 18 -3.07 -11.75 7.23
C ARG A 18 -1.61 -12.01 7.59
N ASP A 19 -0.84 -12.36 6.57
CA ASP A 19 0.62 -12.41 6.62
C ASP A 19 1.25 -11.02 6.41
N VAL A 20 1.65 -10.35 7.50
CA VAL A 20 2.20 -8.99 7.48
C VAL A 20 3.67 -8.92 7.04
N GLU A 21 4.41 -10.02 7.12
CA GLU A 21 5.85 -10.06 6.85
C GLU A 21 6.14 -10.34 5.37
N ASP A 22 5.30 -11.15 4.72
CA ASP A 22 5.49 -11.56 3.33
C ASP A 22 4.34 -11.09 2.42
N LYS A 23 3.29 -11.91 2.25
CA LYS A 23 2.26 -11.70 1.21
C LYS A 23 1.49 -10.39 1.32
N HIS A 24 1.22 -9.93 2.54
CA HIS A 24 0.45 -8.72 2.80
C HIS A 24 1.29 -7.62 3.43
N LYS A 25 2.59 -7.62 3.15
CA LYS A 25 3.49 -6.52 3.48
C LYS A 25 3.04 -5.24 2.79
N LEU A 26 3.18 -4.13 3.51
CA LEU A 26 2.95 -2.80 2.95
C LEU A 26 4.27 -2.20 2.48
N ILE A 27 4.25 -1.55 1.31
CA ILE A 27 5.41 -0.87 0.72
C ILE A 27 5.09 0.59 0.44
N THR A 28 6.11 1.44 0.52
CA THR A 28 6.00 2.86 0.22
C THR A 28 5.87 3.10 -1.29
N ARG A 29 5.37 4.29 -1.66
CA ARG A 29 5.37 4.73 -3.06
C ARG A 29 6.77 4.68 -3.69
N THR A 30 7.80 5.03 -2.94
CA THR A 30 9.18 5.05 -3.44
C THR A 30 9.68 3.63 -3.68
N GLU A 31 9.51 2.71 -2.72
CA GLU A 31 9.87 1.30 -2.88
C GLU A 31 9.14 0.67 -4.08
N ALA A 32 7.84 0.92 -4.23
CA ALA A 32 7.07 0.46 -5.38
C ALA A 32 7.66 0.91 -6.73
N LYS A 33 8.09 2.17 -6.82
CA LYS A 33 8.69 2.73 -8.04
C LYS A 33 10.09 2.19 -8.31
N GLU A 34 10.90 1.99 -7.27
CA GLU A 34 12.28 1.50 -7.40
C GLU A 34 12.35 0.00 -7.67
N GLU A 35 11.60 -0.82 -6.92
CA GLU A 35 11.61 -2.28 -7.05
C GLU A 35 10.94 -2.75 -8.34
N TYR A 36 9.82 -2.12 -8.74
CA TYR A 36 9.02 -2.55 -9.90
C TYR A 36 9.14 -1.60 -11.10
N LEU A 37 10.05 -0.62 -11.04
CA LEU A 37 10.30 0.37 -12.11
C LEU A 37 9.04 1.12 -12.57
N LEU A 38 8.10 1.33 -11.65
CA LEU A 38 6.83 1.99 -11.91
C LEU A 38 6.98 3.51 -11.99
N LYS A 39 6.11 4.13 -12.78
CA LYS A 39 5.98 5.58 -12.86
C LYS A 39 4.78 6.05 -12.04
N ASP A 40 4.72 7.35 -11.77
CA ASP A 40 3.61 7.94 -11.02
C ASP A 40 2.25 7.70 -11.70
N CYS A 41 2.22 7.68 -13.04
CA CYS A 41 1.01 7.35 -13.79
C CYS A 41 0.54 5.91 -13.60
N ASP A 42 1.45 4.97 -13.35
CA ASP A 42 1.10 3.56 -13.17
C ASP A 42 0.38 3.34 -11.84
N LEU A 43 0.74 4.11 -10.82
CA LEU A 43 0.11 4.07 -9.50
C LEU A 43 -1.17 4.92 -9.43
N ASP A 44 -1.17 6.10 -10.06
CA ASP A 44 -2.24 7.09 -9.86
C ASP A 44 -3.36 7.02 -10.91
N LYS A 45 -3.09 6.50 -12.12
CA LYS A 45 -4.02 6.61 -13.26
C LYS A 45 -4.53 5.30 -13.81
N ARG A 46 -3.88 4.17 -13.49
CA ARG A 46 -4.36 2.87 -13.95
C ARG A 46 -5.63 2.48 -13.21
N GLU A 47 -6.55 1.88 -13.95
CA GLU A 47 -7.78 1.32 -13.38
C GLU A 47 -7.58 -0.19 -13.11
N PRO A 48 -8.05 -0.72 -11.97
CA PRO A 48 -8.68 0.00 -10.86
C PRO A 48 -7.66 0.85 -10.07
N VAL A 49 -8.11 1.96 -9.50
CA VAL A 49 -7.25 2.86 -8.69
C VAL A 49 -6.74 2.11 -7.47
N LEU A 50 -5.42 2.07 -7.30
CA LEU A 50 -4.77 1.44 -6.15
C LEU A 50 -5.11 2.19 -4.86
N ARG A 51 -5.61 1.46 -3.86
CA ARG A 51 -5.82 2.00 -2.52
C ARG A 51 -4.51 2.04 -1.74
N PHE A 52 -4.41 3.00 -0.83
CA PHE A 52 -3.25 3.19 0.03
C PHE A 52 -3.65 3.72 1.40
N ILE A 53 -2.79 3.48 2.38
CA ILE A 53 -2.89 4.07 3.72
C ILE A 53 -1.92 5.24 3.81
N VAL A 54 -2.36 6.31 4.47
CA VAL A 54 -1.55 7.49 4.72
C VAL A 54 -0.98 7.43 6.14
N LYS A 55 0.32 7.66 6.30
CA LYS A 55 0.99 7.77 7.61
C LYS A 55 1.91 8.99 7.64
N LYS A 56 2.15 9.52 8.84
CA LYS A 56 3.18 10.55 9.03
C LYS A 56 4.54 10.04 8.58
N ASN A 57 5.32 10.90 7.94
CA ASN A 57 6.65 10.54 7.50
C ASN A 57 7.55 10.26 8.73
N PRO A 58 8.18 9.08 8.81
CA PRO A 58 8.96 8.68 9.98
C PRO A 58 10.23 9.51 10.17
N HIS A 59 10.77 10.10 9.10
CA HIS A 59 11.96 10.94 9.18
C HIS A 59 11.66 12.34 9.74
N ASN A 60 10.52 12.92 9.35
CA ASN A 60 10.10 14.22 9.85
C ASN A 60 8.58 14.40 9.71
N SER A 61 7.90 14.60 10.83
CA SER A 61 6.44 14.79 10.86
C SER A 61 5.95 16.05 10.15
N ARG A 62 6.83 17.01 9.84
CA ARG A 62 6.51 18.22 9.05
C ARG A 62 6.60 18.00 7.54
N TRP A 63 7.20 16.89 7.09
CA TRP A 63 7.24 16.54 5.67
C TRP A 63 5.88 16.00 5.21
N GLY A 64 5.71 15.90 3.89
CA GLY A 64 4.52 15.30 3.29
C GLY A 64 4.27 13.89 3.80
N GLU A 65 2.99 13.51 3.90
CA GLU A 65 2.61 12.20 4.39
C GLU A 65 3.06 11.07 3.44
N MET A 66 3.35 9.92 4.02
CA MET A 66 3.79 8.74 3.31
C MET A 66 2.59 7.88 2.91
N LYS A 67 2.53 7.49 1.63
CA LYS A 67 1.57 6.52 1.12
C LYS A 67 2.13 5.10 1.19
N LEU A 68 1.36 4.19 1.75
CA LEU A 68 1.65 2.77 1.88
C LEU A 68 0.65 1.96 1.05
N TYR A 69 1.16 1.17 0.12
CA TYR A 69 0.39 0.27 -0.75
C TYR A 69 0.55 -1.17 -0.29
N LEU A 70 -0.42 -2.02 -0.59
CA LEU A 70 -0.30 -3.46 -0.41
C LEU A 70 0.64 -4.01 -1.49
N LYS A 71 1.77 -4.61 -1.09
CA LYS A 71 2.78 -5.13 -2.03
C LYS A 71 2.20 -6.04 -3.11
N LEU A 72 1.19 -6.83 -2.74
CA LEU A 72 0.55 -7.79 -3.63
C LEU A 72 -0.28 -7.15 -4.77
N GLN A 73 -0.67 -5.87 -4.64
CA GLN A 73 -1.42 -5.14 -5.67
C GLN A 73 -0.52 -4.31 -6.59
N VAL A 74 0.74 -4.09 -6.19
CA VAL A 74 1.75 -3.31 -6.91
C VAL A 74 2.54 -4.22 -7.82
#